data_AF-A0A938B1W3-F1
#
_entry.id   AF-A0A938B1W3-F1
#
_cell.length_a   1.000
_cell.length_b   1.000
_cell.length_c   1.000
_cell.angle_alpha   90.00
_cell.angle_beta   90.00
_cell.angle_gamma   90.00
#
_symmetry.space_group_name_H-M   'P 1'
#
loop_
_entity.id
_entity.type
_entity.pdbx_description
1 polymer ?
#
loop_
_entity_poly.entity_id
_entity_poly.type
_entity_poly.pdbx_seq_one_letter_code
_entity_poly.pdbx_strand_id
1 'polypeptide(L)'
;MARKMTLIAAAAGMALTFLPMLAVAQPRPNVFDGGNRWTVTCHNDASPAHTTQATQGICFFPYAAFGQGIAGIWYSDTFPNWNGRYYQEGDQVRMHGDYDQDAGQTDGHDGMEWSIMSARTGAGHWTEWRETPNPVGRTITYCNANWTRVGQCPNVPPLPGLPGHVEILQRLTAEVPPRCLANGERALDPLAPRQVACEKPE
;
A
#
# COMPACT_ATOMS: atom_id res chain seq x y z
N MET A 1 -17.22 55.98 -66.17
CA MET A 1 -17.18 56.01 -64.70
C MET A 1 -17.54 54.62 -64.19
N ALA A 2 -16.59 53.87 -63.62
CA ALA A 2 -16.87 52.59 -62.96
C ALA A 2 -15.90 52.43 -61.78
N ARG A 3 -16.42 52.58 -60.56
CA ARG A 3 -15.67 52.38 -59.31
C ARG A 3 -15.58 50.87 -59.04
N LYS A 4 -14.36 50.33 -59.03
CA LYS A 4 -14.10 48.97 -58.53
C LYS A 4 -14.15 49.00 -57.00
N MET A 5 -15.11 48.29 -56.43
CA MET A 5 -15.27 48.09 -54.99
C MET A 5 -14.44 46.86 -54.59
N THR A 6 -13.37 47.07 -53.84
CA THR A 6 -12.52 46.00 -53.30
C THR A 6 -13.09 45.56 -51.95
N LEU A 7 -13.63 44.35 -51.88
CA LEU A 7 -14.02 43.68 -50.63
C LEU A 7 -12.77 43.24 -49.88
N ILE A 8 -12.53 43.82 -48.70
CA ILE A 8 -11.52 43.35 -47.75
C ILE A 8 -12.20 42.28 -46.88
N ALA A 9 -11.94 41.01 -47.18
CA ALA A 9 -12.37 39.90 -46.33
C ALA A 9 -11.47 39.84 -45.09
N ALA A 10 -12.01 40.20 -43.93
CA ALA A 10 -11.35 40.01 -42.65
C ALA A 10 -11.39 38.51 -42.29
N ALA A 11 -10.30 37.80 -42.54
CA ALA A 11 -10.09 36.45 -42.05
C ALA A 11 -9.83 36.50 -40.54
N ALA A 12 -10.87 36.27 -39.75
CA ALA A 12 -10.76 36.06 -38.30
C ALA A 12 -10.00 34.75 -38.05
N GLY A 13 -8.69 34.85 -37.86
CA GLY A 13 -7.82 33.74 -37.47
C GLY A 13 -8.23 33.23 -36.09
N MET A 14 -8.91 32.08 -36.06
CA MET A 14 -9.23 31.34 -34.85
C MET A 14 -7.91 30.77 -34.30
N ALA A 15 -7.27 31.52 -33.40
CA ALA A 15 -6.08 31.06 -32.69
C ALA A 15 -6.46 29.91 -31.76
N LEU A 16 -6.19 28.67 -32.19
CA LEU A 16 -6.21 27.51 -31.30
C LEU A 16 -5.14 27.73 -30.23
N THR A 17 -5.58 28.19 -29.05
CA THR A 17 -4.76 28.14 -27.84
C THR A 17 -4.72 26.69 -27.38
N PHE A 18 -3.66 25.97 -27.80
CA PHE A 18 -3.30 24.71 -27.17
C PHE A 18 -2.90 25.00 -25.72
N LEU A 19 -3.84 24.83 -24.80
CA LEU A 19 -3.50 24.77 -23.38
C LEU A 19 -2.64 23.51 -23.18
N PRO A 20 -1.38 23.62 -22.75
CA PRO A 20 -0.61 22.45 -22.39
C PRO A 20 -1.35 21.79 -21.23
N MET A 21 -1.81 20.55 -21.41
CA MET A 21 -2.18 19.70 -20.29
C MET A 21 -0.90 19.49 -19.48
N LEU A 22 -0.75 20.25 -18.38
CA LEU A 22 0.33 20.04 -17.45
C LEU A 22 0.15 18.65 -16.87
N ALA A 23 1.06 17.73 -17.24
CA ALA A 23 1.12 16.41 -16.64
C ALA A 23 1.28 16.60 -15.12
N VAL A 24 0.30 16.10 -14.36
CA VAL A 24 0.35 16.21 -12.90
C VAL A 24 1.52 15.35 -12.41
N ALA A 25 2.54 16.01 -11.86
CA ALA A 25 3.69 15.34 -11.30
C ALA A 25 3.23 14.41 -10.17
N GLN A 26 3.53 13.12 -10.31
CA GLN A 26 3.23 12.12 -9.29
C GLN A 26 4.19 12.30 -8.11
N PRO A 27 3.77 11.94 -6.87
CA PRO A 27 4.59 12.11 -5.70
C PRO A 27 5.89 11.32 -5.84
N ARG A 28 6.99 11.96 -5.45
CA ARG A 28 8.32 11.36 -5.40
C ARG A 28 9.05 11.87 -4.15
N PRO A 29 9.68 10.99 -3.35
CA PRO A 29 9.66 9.53 -3.47
C PRO A 29 8.26 8.93 -3.30
N ASN A 30 8.02 7.75 -3.88
CA ASN A 30 6.77 7.00 -3.68
C ASN A 30 7.04 5.55 -3.27
N VAL A 31 6.01 4.86 -2.81
CA VAL A 31 6.13 3.50 -2.27
C VAL A 31 6.64 2.45 -3.28
N PHE A 32 6.58 2.72 -4.58
CA PHE A 32 6.88 1.75 -5.63
C PHE A 32 8.20 2.03 -6.36
N ASP A 33 8.40 3.25 -6.86
CA ASP A 33 9.56 3.64 -7.66
C ASP A 33 10.86 3.49 -6.86
N GLY A 34 11.86 2.85 -7.46
CA GLY A 34 13.15 2.59 -6.80
C GLY A 34 13.17 1.37 -5.87
N GLY A 35 12.07 0.62 -5.77
CA GLY A 35 11.98 -0.64 -5.04
C GLY A 35 10.65 -0.80 -4.33
N ASN A 36 9.79 -1.71 -4.79
CA ASN A 36 8.43 -1.83 -4.24
C ASN A 36 8.31 -2.70 -2.98
N ARG A 37 9.44 -3.15 -2.41
CA ARG A 37 9.48 -3.95 -1.17
C ARG A 37 9.93 -3.11 0.01
N TRP A 38 9.12 -3.10 1.05
CA TRP A 38 9.39 -2.44 2.31
C TRP A 38 9.29 -3.42 3.48
N THR A 39 10.02 -3.15 4.55
CA THR A 39 9.77 -3.78 5.86
C THR A 39 9.13 -2.76 6.77
N VAL A 40 8.03 -3.15 7.42
CA VAL A 40 7.41 -2.42 8.53
C VAL A 40 7.82 -3.06 9.84
N THR A 41 8.33 -2.27 10.78
CA THR A 41 8.69 -2.71 12.13
C THR A 41 7.82 -1.97 13.14
N CYS A 42 6.96 -2.71 13.82
CA CYS A 42 6.10 -2.23 14.88
C CYS A 42 6.86 -2.24 16.22
N HIS A 43 6.78 -1.13 16.94
CA HIS A 43 7.35 -0.97 18.28
C HIS A 43 6.22 -0.77 19.29
N ASN A 44 6.29 -1.47 20.42
CA ASN A 44 5.23 -1.37 21.43
C ASN A 44 5.21 0.04 22.07
N ASP A 45 4.16 0.81 21.81
CA ASP A 45 4.01 2.19 22.30
C ASP A 45 3.77 2.29 23.81
N ALA A 46 3.31 1.21 24.44
CA ALA A 46 3.21 1.14 25.90
C ALA A 46 4.57 0.87 26.57
N SER A 47 5.63 0.58 25.80
CA SER A 47 6.96 0.30 26.32
C SER A 47 7.83 1.56 26.32
N PRO A 48 8.37 2.01 27.48
CA PRO A 48 9.30 3.13 27.52
C PRO A 48 10.62 2.84 26.80
N ALA A 49 10.90 1.57 26.51
CA ALA A 49 12.09 1.12 25.79
C ALA A 49 11.86 0.96 24.28
N HIS A 50 10.67 1.27 23.75
CA HIS A 50 10.32 1.18 22.33
C HIS A 50 10.70 -0.18 21.73
N THR A 51 10.35 -1.24 22.46
CA THR A 51 10.74 -2.61 22.14
C THR A 51 10.05 -3.08 20.88
N THR A 52 10.82 -3.62 19.93
CA THR A 52 10.30 -4.25 18.71
C THR A 52 9.30 -5.36 19.07
N GLN A 53 8.11 -5.27 18.48
CA GLN A 53 7.06 -6.26 18.63
C GLN A 53 7.07 -7.23 17.44
N ALA A 54 6.97 -6.69 16.22
CA ALA A 54 6.95 -7.48 14.99
C ALA A 54 7.63 -6.73 13.85
N THR A 55 8.15 -7.51 12.88
CA THR A 55 8.66 -6.99 11.62
C THR A 55 8.08 -7.81 10.48
N GLN A 56 7.47 -7.12 9.52
CA GLN A 56 6.84 -7.76 8.37
C GLN A 56 7.32 -7.10 7.08
N GLY A 57 7.35 -7.88 6.00
CA GLY A 57 7.58 -7.40 4.65
C GLY A 57 6.25 -7.03 3.97
N ILE A 58 6.28 -5.93 3.23
CA ILE A 58 5.16 -5.34 2.49
C ILE A 58 5.61 -5.09 1.05
N CYS A 59 4.74 -5.49 0.14
CA CYS A 59 4.96 -5.44 -1.28
C CYS A 59 3.87 -4.63 -1.98
N PHE A 60 4.30 -3.56 -2.65
CA PHE A 60 3.40 -2.68 -3.40
C PHE A 60 3.28 -3.13 -4.85
N PHE A 61 2.06 -3.22 -5.34
CA PHE A 61 1.80 -3.37 -6.77
C PHE A 61 2.03 -2.05 -7.50
N PRO A 62 2.23 -2.10 -8.84
CA PRO A 62 2.17 -0.92 -9.68
C PRO A 62 0.95 -0.06 -9.36
N TYR A 63 1.12 1.26 -9.33
CA TYR A 63 0.08 2.20 -8.94
C TYR A 63 -0.66 2.83 -10.11
N ALA A 64 -1.84 3.37 -9.83
CA ALA A 64 -2.57 4.27 -10.71
C ALA A 64 -2.44 5.71 -10.20
N ALA A 65 -2.29 6.67 -11.12
CA ALA A 65 -2.32 8.09 -10.79
C ALA A 65 -3.76 8.53 -10.48
N PHE A 66 -3.95 9.28 -9.40
CA PHE A 66 -5.23 9.85 -8.98
C PHE A 66 -5.03 11.31 -8.59
N GLY A 67 -5.20 12.20 -9.56
CA GLY A 67 -4.89 13.63 -9.39
C GLY A 67 -3.40 13.83 -9.10
N GLN A 68 -3.10 14.42 -7.94
CA GLN A 68 -1.74 14.64 -7.44
C GLN A 68 -1.19 13.47 -6.62
N GLY A 69 -2.00 12.45 -6.35
CA GLY A 69 -1.61 11.27 -5.59
C GLY A 69 -1.53 10.00 -6.43
N ILE A 70 -1.13 8.91 -5.79
CA ILE A 70 -1.15 7.57 -6.37
C ILE A 70 -1.98 6.63 -5.49
N ALA A 71 -2.64 5.67 -6.11
CA ALA A 71 -3.41 4.63 -5.42
C ALA A 71 -3.02 3.25 -5.93
N GLY A 72 -3.11 2.24 -5.06
CA GLY A 72 -2.81 0.88 -5.47
C GLY A 72 -3.17 -0.17 -4.44
N ILE A 73 -2.60 -1.35 -4.65
CA ILE A 73 -2.77 -2.53 -3.82
C ILE A 73 -1.41 -2.90 -3.21
N TRP A 74 -1.45 -3.51 -2.04
CA TRP A 74 -0.28 -4.08 -1.40
C TRP A 74 -0.60 -5.45 -0.81
N TYR A 75 0.43 -6.24 -0.53
CA TYR A 75 0.34 -7.49 0.21
C TYR A 75 1.57 -7.70 1.08
N SER A 76 1.50 -8.58 2.06
CA SER A 76 2.66 -9.02 2.81
C SER A 76 3.27 -10.26 2.17
N ASP A 77 4.60 -10.24 2.00
CA ASP A 77 5.37 -11.41 1.60
C ASP A 77 5.90 -12.21 2.80
N THR A 78 5.52 -11.83 4.02
CA THR A 78 5.94 -12.49 5.27
C THR A 78 4.79 -12.92 6.16
N PHE A 79 3.55 -12.47 5.90
CA PHE A 79 2.35 -12.95 6.60
C PHE A 79 1.27 -13.33 5.58
N PRO A 80 0.72 -14.57 5.65
CA PRO A 80 -0.23 -15.05 4.67
C PRO A 80 -1.54 -14.27 4.71
N ASN A 81 -2.17 -14.14 3.54
CA ASN A 81 -3.45 -13.46 3.33
C ASN A 81 -3.51 -12.00 3.81
N TRP A 82 -2.39 -11.41 4.22
CA TRP A 82 -2.36 -10.02 4.65
C TRP A 82 -2.18 -9.08 3.46
N ASN A 83 -3.21 -8.32 3.13
CA ASN A 83 -3.22 -7.48 1.94
C ASN A 83 -4.26 -6.35 2.02
N GLY A 84 -4.17 -5.39 1.11
CA GLY A 84 -5.14 -4.31 1.07
C GLY A 84 -4.87 -3.24 0.04
N ARG A 85 -5.34 -2.03 0.33
CA ARG A 85 -5.25 -0.86 -0.55
C ARG A 85 -4.46 0.27 0.11
N TYR A 86 -3.88 1.13 -0.72
CA TYR A 86 -3.21 2.33 -0.25
C TYR A 86 -3.54 3.53 -1.15
N TYR A 87 -3.38 4.71 -0.55
CA TYR A 87 -3.33 5.99 -1.22
C TYR A 87 -2.10 6.75 -0.72
N GLN A 88 -1.38 7.40 -1.61
CA GLN A 88 -0.27 8.29 -1.27
C GLN A 88 -0.52 9.68 -1.86
N GLU A 89 -0.40 10.70 -1.02
CA GLU A 89 -0.44 12.12 -1.40
C GLU A 89 0.79 12.83 -0.83
N GLY A 90 1.61 13.40 -1.72
CA GLY A 90 2.94 13.90 -1.34
C GLY A 90 3.73 12.79 -0.65
N ASP A 91 4.13 13.05 0.60
CA ASP A 91 4.95 12.14 1.39
C ASP A 91 4.09 11.22 2.27
N GLN A 92 2.79 11.49 2.38
CA GLN A 92 1.86 10.77 3.27
C GLN A 92 1.29 9.56 2.56
N VAL A 93 1.34 8.40 3.23
CA VAL A 93 0.77 7.14 2.78
C VAL A 93 -0.27 6.72 3.81
N ARG A 94 -1.49 6.45 3.31
CA ARG A 94 -2.57 5.83 4.09
C ARG A 94 -2.92 4.51 3.46
N MET A 95 -3.01 3.47 4.27
CA MET A 95 -3.34 2.14 3.80
C MET A 95 -4.19 1.42 4.82
N HIS A 96 -5.06 0.56 4.31
CA HIS A 96 -5.85 -0.36 5.09
C HIS A 96 -5.79 -1.74 4.44
N GLY A 97 -6.04 -2.78 5.23
CA GLY A 97 -6.03 -4.15 4.75
C GLY A 97 -6.63 -5.11 5.75
N ASP A 98 -6.64 -6.37 5.34
CA ASP A 98 -7.20 -7.48 6.10
C ASP A 98 -6.12 -8.55 6.25
N TYR A 99 -6.01 -9.17 7.43
CA TYR A 99 -5.03 -10.23 7.71
C TYR A 99 -5.67 -11.56 8.14
N ASP A 100 -6.92 -11.53 8.61
CA ASP A 100 -7.66 -12.71 9.02
C ASP A 100 -8.96 -12.81 8.23
N GLN A 101 -8.96 -13.72 7.26
CA GLN A 101 -10.11 -14.08 6.44
C GLN A 101 -10.44 -15.56 6.74
N ASP A 102 -11.48 -15.81 7.53
CA ASP A 102 -11.96 -17.16 7.82
C ASP A 102 -13.36 -17.37 7.22
N ALA A 103 -13.54 -18.45 6.46
CA ALA A 103 -14.79 -18.84 5.82
C ALA A 103 -15.55 -17.72 5.05
N GLY A 104 -14.82 -16.75 4.49
CA GLY A 104 -15.40 -15.61 3.76
C GLY A 104 -15.89 -14.46 4.64
N GLN A 105 -15.60 -14.51 5.94
CA GLN A 105 -15.72 -13.39 6.87
C GLN A 105 -14.31 -12.87 7.18
N THR A 106 -14.13 -11.56 7.05
CA THR A 106 -12.92 -10.90 7.53
C THR A 106 -13.15 -10.54 8.99
N ASP A 107 -12.33 -11.09 9.90
CA ASP A 107 -12.39 -10.73 11.32
C ASP A 107 -11.27 -9.77 11.71
N GLY A 108 -10.14 -9.80 10.98
CA GLY A 108 -8.93 -9.06 11.32
C GLY A 108 -8.57 -8.00 10.29
N HIS A 109 -8.45 -6.76 10.76
CA HIS A 109 -8.20 -5.57 9.95
C HIS A 109 -6.98 -4.78 10.43
N ASP A 110 -6.36 -4.10 9.48
CA ASP A 110 -5.22 -3.22 9.70
C ASP A 110 -5.43 -1.84 9.07
N GLY A 111 -4.86 -0.85 9.75
CA GLY A 111 -4.74 0.51 9.30
C GLY A 111 -3.32 0.98 9.54
N MET A 112 -2.68 1.52 8.51
CA MET A 112 -1.35 2.12 8.65
C MET A 112 -1.34 3.51 8.01
N GLU A 113 -0.80 4.46 8.75
CA GLU A 113 -0.62 5.83 8.32
C GLU A 113 0.84 6.20 8.55
N TRP A 114 1.57 6.54 7.49
CA TRP A 114 3.00 6.80 7.59
C TRP A 114 3.48 7.81 6.55
N SER A 115 4.65 8.38 6.80
CA SER A 115 5.28 9.35 5.92
C SER A 115 6.58 8.80 5.35
N ILE A 116 6.79 8.98 4.05
CA ILE A 116 8.07 8.70 3.40
C ILE A 116 9.03 9.84 3.77
N MET A 117 10.01 9.53 4.62
CA MET A 117 11.01 10.51 5.07
C MET A 117 12.18 10.62 4.10
N SER A 118 12.47 9.54 3.36
CA SER A 118 13.50 9.51 2.32
C SER A 118 13.16 8.45 1.28
N ALA A 119 13.95 8.37 0.20
CA ALA A 119 13.80 7.29 -0.77
C ALA A 119 13.87 5.87 -0.15
N ARG A 120 14.42 5.71 1.06
CA ARG A 120 14.61 4.40 1.71
C ARG A 120 13.94 4.24 3.06
N THR A 121 13.38 5.31 3.64
CA THR A 121 12.90 5.28 5.02
C THR A 121 11.57 5.99 5.16
N GLY A 122 10.78 5.54 6.13
CA GLY A 122 9.56 6.20 6.56
C GLY A 122 9.24 5.86 8.01
N ALA A 123 8.29 6.59 8.57
CA ALA A 123 7.81 6.39 9.93
C ALA A 123 6.34 6.74 10.04
N GLY A 124 5.63 6.13 10.99
CA GLY A 124 4.22 6.39 11.22
C GLY A 124 3.62 5.46 12.25
N HIS A 125 2.38 5.07 12.02
CA HIS A 125 1.59 4.24 12.92
C HIS A 125 1.00 3.03 12.20
N TRP A 126 0.86 1.95 12.96
CA TRP A 126 0.14 0.75 12.56
C TRP A 126 -0.85 0.40 13.68
N THR A 127 -2.12 0.29 13.31
CA THR A 127 -3.23 -0.14 14.14
C THR A 127 -3.79 -1.44 13.62
N GLU A 128 -3.99 -2.41 14.52
CA GLU A 128 -4.63 -3.68 14.21
C GLU A 128 -5.86 -3.86 15.10
N TRP A 129 -6.98 -4.29 14.53
CA TRP A 129 -8.20 -4.56 15.28
C TRP A 129 -8.93 -5.79 14.73
N ARG A 130 -9.85 -6.32 15.53
CA ARG A 130 -10.79 -7.36 15.13
C ARG A 130 -12.23 -6.94 15.37
N GLU A 131 -13.17 -7.41 14.55
CA GLU A 131 -14.60 -7.17 14.78
C GLU A 131 -15.14 -8.11 15.88
N THR A 132 -14.68 -9.35 15.97
CA THR A 132 -15.15 -10.28 17.00
C THR A 132 -14.44 -10.05 18.34
N PRO A 133 -15.15 -10.02 19.50
CA PRO A 133 -16.54 -10.44 19.73
C PRO A 133 -17.58 -9.31 19.83
N ASN A 134 -17.30 -8.06 19.40
CA ASN A 134 -18.22 -6.94 19.64
C ASN A 134 -18.45 -6.06 18.39
N PRO A 135 -19.65 -5.52 18.19
CA PRO A 135 -19.97 -4.76 16.97
C PRO A 135 -19.21 -3.43 16.82
N VAL A 136 -18.38 -3.05 17.81
CA VAL A 136 -17.57 -1.83 17.80
C VAL A 136 -16.09 -2.11 17.48
N GLY A 137 -15.71 -3.37 17.32
CA GLY A 137 -14.34 -3.82 17.18
C GLY A 137 -13.54 -3.78 18.50
N ARG A 138 -12.55 -4.66 18.59
CA ARG A 138 -11.52 -4.68 19.62
C ARG A 138 -10.18 -4.38 18.98
N THR A 139 -9.60 -3.22 19.30
CA THR A 139 -8.20 -2.95 18.97
C THR A 139 -7.31 -4.00 19.64
N ILE A 140 -6.46 -4.65 18.85
CA ILE A 140 -5.42 -5.56 19.34
C ILE A 140 -4.23 -4.74 19.81
N THR A 141 -3.78 -3.79 18.98
CA THR A 141 -2.65 -2.93 19.33
C THR A 141 -2.61 -1.64 18.51
N TYR A 142 -1.90 -0.66 19.06
CA TYR A 142 -1.41 0.53 18.37
C TYR A 142 0.11 0.54 18.50
N CYS A 143 0.81 0.78 17.40
CA CYS A 143 2.25 0.96 17.46
C CYS A 143 2.79 2.04 16.54
N ASN A 144 3.89 2.64 16.98
CA ASN A 144 4.82 3.35 16.14
C ASN A 144 5.51 2.35 15.21
N ALA A 145 5.56 2.71 13.94
CA ALA A 145 6.03 1.86 12.86
C ALA A 145 7.19 2.53 12.12
N ASN A 146 8.32 1.83 12.01
CA ASN A 146 9.43 2.22 11.14
C ASN A 146 9.37 1.46 9.82
N TRP A 147 9.54 2.17 8.72
CA TRP A 147 9.50 1.64 7.37
C TRP A 147 10.89 1.73 6.74
N THR A 148 11.35 0.63 6.15
CA THR A 148 12.61 0.59 5.41
C THR A 148 12.40 -0.04 4.05
N ARG A 149 12.83 0.62 2.98
CA ARG A 149 12.80 0.04 1.63
C ARG A 149 13.95 -0.95 1.51
N VAL A 150 13.62 -2.19 1.15
CA VAL A 150 14.58 -3.31 1.13
C VAL A 150 14.79 -3.92 -0.26
N GLY A 151 14.14 -3.38 -1.29
CA GLY A 151 14.41 -3.74 -2.68
C GLY A 151 13.15 -3.97 -3.49
N GLN A 152 13.14 -5.01 -4.31
CA GLN A 152 12.02 -5.40 -5.17
C GLN A 152 11.31 -6.61 -4.59
N CYS A 153 9.99 -6.66 -4.79
CA CYS A 153 9.18 -7.80 -4.41
C CYS A 153 9.34 -8.95 -5.40
N PRO A 154 9.38 -10.19 -4.92
CA PRO A 154 9.34 -11.35 -5.79
C PRO A 154 7.97 -11.43 -6.47
N ASN A 155 7.96 -11.79 -7.75
CA ASN A 155 6.75 -12.24 -8.47
C ASN A 155 5.59 -11.22 -8.57
N VAL A 156 5.85 -9.91 -8.46
CA VAL A 156 4.82 -8.89 -8.71
C VAL A 156 4.58 -8.75 -10.21
N PRO A 157 3.39 -9.11 -10.73
CA PRO A 157 3.12 -9.02 -12.16
C PRO A 157 3.10 -7.55 -12.62
N PRO A 158 3.57 -7.28 -13.85
CA PRO A 158 3.51 -5.95 -14.42
C PRO A 158 2.06 -5.61 -14.79
N LEU A 159 1.43 -4.74 -13.99
CA LEU A 159 0.43 -3.70 -14.33
C LEU A 159 -0.80 -3.67 -13.40
N PRO A 160 -1.32 -2.46 -13.08
CA PRO A 160 -2.64 -2.26 -12.53
C PRO A 160 -3.64 -1.99 -13.67
N GLY A 161 -4.55 -2.92 -13.95
CA GLY A 161 -5.66 -2.71 -14.88
C GLY A 161 -6.32 -3.98 -15.42
N LEU A 162 -5.91 -5.16 -14.95
CA LEU A 162 -6.49 -6.42 -15.39
C LEU A 162 -7.73 -6.76 -14.54
N PRO A 163 -8.84 -7.17 -15.18
CA PRO A 163 -9.76 -8.10 -14.53
C PRO A 163 -8.91 -9.28 -14.02
N GLY A 164 -8.96 -9.60 -12.72
CA GLY A 164 -8.17 -10.68 -12.15
C GLY A 164 -7.22 -10.33 -11.01
N HIS A 165 -7.15 -9.06 -10.57
CA HIS A 165 -6.19 -8.66 -9.52
C HIS A 165 -6.44 -9.34 -8.18
N VAL A 166 -7.70 -9.62 -7.86
CA VAL A 166 -8.07 -10.31 -6.62
C VAL A 166 -7.52 -11.74 -6.65
N GLU A 167 -7.66 -12.44 -7.77
CA GLU A 167 -7.16 -13.80 -7.94
C GLU A 167 -5.62 -13.86 -7.89
N ILE A 168 -4.94 -12.86 -8.46
CA ILE A 168 -3.48 -12.73 -8.36
C ILE A 168 -3.06 -12.50 -6.91
N LEU A 169 -3.75 -11.60 -6.21
CA LEU A 169 -3.47 -11.28 -4.81
C LEU A 169 -3.68 -12.48 -3.90
N GLN A 170 -4.80 -13.20 -4.08
CA GLN A 170 -5.11 -14.44 -3.38
C GLN A 170 -4.04 -15.50 -3.64
N ARG A 171 -3.61 -15.69 -4.90
CA ARG A 171 -2.54 -16.64 -5.22
C ARG A 171 -1.22 -16.27 -4.53
N LEU A 172 -0.78 -15.03 -4.67
CA LEU A 172 0.50 -14.59 -4.12
C LEU A 172 0.53 -14.65 -2.59
N THR A 173 -0.59 -14.31 -1.94
CA THR A 173 -0.68 -14.35 -0.47
C THR A 173 -0.86 -15.76 0.07
N ALA A 174 -1.48 -16.67 -0.68
CA ALA A 174 -1.60 -18.09 -0.32
C ALA A 174 -0.27 -18.85 -0.42
N GLU A 175 0.68 -18.37 -1.23
CA GLU A 175 2.03 -18.93 -1.34
C GLU A 175 2.93 -18.55 -0.15
N VAL A 176 2.56 -17.54 0.63
CA VAL A 176 3.30 -17.12 1.82
C VAL A 176 3.13 -18.18 2.92
N PRO A 177 4.22 -18.75 3.46
CA PRO A 177 4.11 -19.75 4.52
C PRO A 177 3.42 -19.19 5.77
N PRO A 178 2.65 -20.00 6.50
CA PRO A 178 2.10 -19.59 7.77
C PRO A 178 3.20 -19.22 8.76
N ARG A 179 2.85 -18.32 9.68
CA ARG A 179 3.74 -17.86 10.75
C ARG A 179 3.39 -18.56 12.05
N CYS A 180 4.42 -18.92 12.80
CA CYS A 180 4.30 -19.61 14.08
C CYS A 180 5.00 -18.82 15.17
N LEU A 181 4.47 -18.90 16.39
CA LEU A 181 5.07 -18.39 17.61
C LEU A 181 6.19 -19.32 18.08
N ALA A 182 6.97 -18.87 19.06
CA ALA A 182 8.09 -19.66 19.61
C ALA A 182 7.67 -21.00 20.24
N ASN A 183 6.39 -21.16 20.60
CA ASN A 183 5.81 -22.41 21.11
C ASN A 183 5.28 -23.34 20.01
N GLY A 184 5.43 -22.98 18.73
CA GLY A 184 4.95 -23.76 17.58
C GLY A 184 3.49 -23.52 17.22
N GLU A 185 2.74 -22.73 17.99
CA GLU A 185 1.36 -22.37 17.65
C GLU A 185 1.34 -21.39 16.48
N ARG A 186 0.31 -21.49 15.64
CA ARG A 186 0.10 -20.55 14.53
C ARG A 186 -0.12 -19.13 15.08
N ALA A 187 0.60 -18.16 14.52
CA ALA A 187 0.34 -16.75 14.76
C ALA A 187 -0.98 -16.35 14.09
N LEU A 188 -1.87 -15.75 14.87
CA LEU A 188 -3.21 -15.36 14.41
C LEU A 188 -3.25 -13.96 13.81
N ASP A 189 -2.19 -13.18 14.00
CA ASP A 189 -2.10 -11.80 13.55
C ASP A 189 -0.65 -11.42 13.18
N PRO A 190 -0.44 -10.44 12.28
CA PRO A 190 0.89 -10.00 11.89
C PRO A 190 1.70 -9.32 13.01
N LEU A 191 1.06 -8.92 14.11
CA LEU A 191 1.70 -8.24 15.24
C LEU A 191 2.09 -9.16 16.40
N ALA A 192 1.80 -10.45 16.30
CA ALA A 192 2.15 -11.40 17.34
C ALA A 192 3.68 -11.41 17.53
N PRO A 193 4.19 -11.35 18.76
CA PRO A 193 5.62 -11.17 18.98
C PRO A 193 6.42 -12.40 18.60
N ARG A 194 7.64 -12.19 18.08
CA ARG A 194 8.64 -13.24 17.82
C ARG A 194 8.17 -14.36 16.87
N GLN A 195 7.38 -14.00 15.86
CA GLN A 195 6.98 -14.94 14.81
C GLN A 195 8.16 -15.46 14.00
N VAL A 196 8.08 -16.73 13.60
CA VAL A 196 8.96 -17.38 12.62
C VAL A 196 8.11 -18.04 11.53
N ALA A 197 8.70 -18.42 10.40
CA ALA A 197 8.00 -19.29 9.46
C ALA A 197 7.71 -20.63 10.14
N CYS A 198 6.49 -21.16 10.03
CA CYS A 198 6.20 -22.49 10.51
C CYS A 198 7.06 -23.50 9.74
N GLU A 199 7.60 -24.49 10.46
CA GLU A 199 8.21 -25.65 9.82
C GLU A 199 7.15 -26.35 8.97
N LYS A 200 7.51 -26.75 7.74
CA LYS A 200 6.61 -27.60 6.95
C LYS A 200 6.51 -28.93 7.68
N PRO A 201 5.30 -29.46 7.96
CA PRO A 201 5.19 -30.84 8.39
C PRO A 201 5.83 -31.72 7.32
N GLU A 202 6.77 -32.57 7.75
CA GLU A 202 7.47 -33.54 6.88
C GLU A 202 6.51 -34.52 6.20
#